data_AF-A0A2T8JD59-F1
#
_entry.id   AF-A0A2T8JD59-F1
#
_cell.length_a   1.000
_cell.length_b   1.000
_cell.length_c   1.000
_cell.angle_alpha   90.00
_cell.angle_beta   90.00
_cell.angle_gamma   90.00
#
_symmetry.space_group_name_H-M   'P 1'
#
loop_
_entity.id
_entity.type
_entity.pdbx_description
1 polymer ?
#
loop_
_entity_poly.entity_id
_entity_poly.type
_entity_poly.pdbx_seq_one_letter_code
_entity_poly.pdbx_strand_id
1 'polypeptide(L)'
;MAAPSNVFWDSAGHFHTNALHWEGFPHLLWESLSLFLYTEPPQYDGVEYQEEGVRRCRVRMTIPQHPFRSQRQPIEVDMVGYRLADTIETAALKAIYLFCNQHPMDVAGQPIGLLPAIDPSDPEWNLRVALDSHRLGSSMEETLRGTIRFMNVQHHYQLLLCRGMGQLTSIVQGHFRNANRQVTQI
;
A
#
# COMPACT_ATOMS: atom_id res chain seq x y z
N MET A 1 -20.67 16.32 12.89
CA MET A 1 -19.54 17.24 12.71
C MET A 1 -18.59 16.59 11.72
N ALA A 2 -18.27 17.24 10.59
CA ALA A 2 -17.23 16.72 9.70
C ALA A 2 -15.90 16.79 10.47
N ALA A 3 -15.21 15.67 10.60
CA ALA A 3 -13.86 15.66 11.18
C ALA A 3 -12.99 16.64 10.37
N PRO A 4 -12.10 17.41 11.00
CA PRO A 4 -11.17 18.26 10.27
C PRO A 4 -10.46 17.41 9.22
N SER A 5 -10.38 17.90 8.00
CA SER A 5 -9.54 17.31 6.97
C SER A 5 -8.12 17.28 7.52
N ASN A 6 -7.64 16.09 7.90
CA ASN A 6 -6.31 15.82 8.46
C ASN A 6 -5.19 16.05 7.42
N VAL A 7 -5.38 16.97 6.48
CA VAL A 7 -4.49 17.23 5.35
C VAL A 7 -3.84 18.58 5.56
N PHE A 8 -2.54 18.60 5.81
CA PHE A 8 -1.80 19.86 5.93
C PHE A 8 -0.32 19.67 5.61
N TRP A 9 0.36 20.77 5.33
CA TRP A 9 1.81 20.82 5.23
C TRP A 9 2.37 21.46 6.50
N ASP A 10 3.43 20.90 7.06
CA ASP A 10 4.14 21.51 8.19
C ASP A 10 5.23 22.49 7.73
N SER A 11 5.84 23.18 8.70
CA SER A 11 6.91 24.14 8.43
C SER A 11 8.21 23.50 7.90
N ALA A 12 8.38 22.18 8.08
CA ALA A 12 9.51 21.43 7.56
C ALA A 12 9.27 20.95 6.11
N GLY A 13 8.08 21.18 5.55
CA GLY A 13 7.71 20.77 4.22
C GLY A 13 7.23 19.32 4.13
N HIS A 14 6.77 18.74 5.23
CA HIS A 14 6.11 17.44 5.22
C HIS A 14 4.60 17.59 5.03
N PHE A 15 4.04 16.71 4.22
CA PHE A 15 2.62 16.53 3.95
C PHE A 15 2.05 15.46 4.87
N HIS A 16 1.15 15.88 5.77
CA HIS A 16 0.48 15.00 6.73
C HIS A 16 -0.93 14.69 6.24
N THR A 17 -1.31 13.42 6.23
CA THR A 17 -2.67 12.98 5.89
C THR A 17 -3.06 11.66 6.53
N ASN A 18 -4.35 11.42 6.72
CA ASN A 18 -4.89 10.06 6.92
C ASN A 18 -5.44 9.45 5.62
N ALA A 19 -5.36 10.18 4.50
CA ALA A 19 -5.77 9.78 3.15
C ALA A 19 -7.24 9.29 3.02
N LEU A 20 -8.12 9.64 3.96
CA LEU A 20 -9.53 9.21 3.94
C LEU A 20 -10.44 10.11 3.08
N HIS A 21 -9.88 11.10 2.39
CA HIS A 21 -10.62 12.09 1.62
C HIS A 21 -10.82 11.70 0.15
N TRP A 22 -10.30 10.55 -0.28
CA TRP A 22 -10.56 9.95 -1.59
C TRP A 22 -10.73 8.44 -1.47
N GLU A 23 -11.32 7.83 -2.49
CA GLU A 23 -11.49 6.38 -2.62
C GLU A 23 -10.20 5.72 -3.09
N GLY A 24 -9.75 4.65 -2.41
CA GLY A 24 -8.51 3.95 -2.73
C GLY A 24 -8.07 2.96 -1.66
N PHE A 25 -6.85 2.44 -1.78
CA PHE A 25 -6.29 1.51 -0.79
C PHE A 25 -6.21 2.09 0.63
N PRO A 26 -5.93 3.39 0.86
CA PRO A 26 -5.99 3.96 2.20
C PRO A 26 -7.37 3.83 2.86
N HIS A 27 -8.45 4.01 2.08
CA HIS A 27 -9.81 3.88 2.56
C HIS A 27 -10.12 2.41 2.91
N LEU A 28 -9.83 1.48 1.99
CA LEU A 28 -10.01 0.04 2.20
C LEU A 28 -9.22 -0.49 3.40
N LEU A 29 -7.99 0.00 3.59
CA LEU A 29 -7.18 -0.33 4.75
C LEU A 29 -7.86 0.13 6.04
N TRP A 30 -8.36 1.37 6.10
CA TRP A 30 -9.03 1.88 7.29
C TRP A 30 -10.34 1.16 7.60
N GLU A 31 -11.17 0.90 6.60
CA GLU A 31 -12.39 0.10 6.76
C GLU A 31 -12.09 -1.25 7.36
N SER A 32 -11.05 -1.91 6.84
CA SER A 32 -10.65 -3.22 7.33
C SER A 32 -10.12 -3.16 8.76
N LEU A 33 -9.22 -2.22 9.07
CA LEU A 33 -8.69 -2.04 10.43
C LEU A 33 -9.81 -1.72 11.45
N SER A 34 -10.83 -0.98 11.04
CA SER A 34 -11.99 -0.68 11.89
C SER A 34 -12.75 -1.96 12.31
N LEU A 35 -12.86 -2.96 11.42
CA LEU A 35 -13.43 -4.27 11.76
C LEU A 35 -12.59 -5.01 12.80
N PHE A 36 -11.28 -4.75 12.86
CA PHE A 36 -10.36 -5.30 13.84
C PHE A 36 -10.20 -4.42 15.09
N LEU A 37 -11.10 -3.46 15.34
CA LEU A 37 -11.16 -2.62 16.53
C LEU A 37 -10.00 -1.62 16.68
N TYR A 38 -9.34 -1.25 15.58
CA TYR A 38 -8.47 -0.06 15.59
C TYR A 38 -9.33 1.20 15.74
N THR A 39 -8.90 2.10 16.61
CA THR A 39 -9.63 3.35 16.92
C THR A 39 -9.10 4.56 16.18
N GLU A 40 -7.91 4.44 15.58
CA GLU A 40 -7.23 5.53 14.88
C GLU A 40 -6.83 5.08 13.47
N PRO A 41 -7.05 5.93 12.45
CA PRO A 41 -6.70 5.59 11.09
C PRO A 41 -5.20 5.61 10.86
N PRO A 42 -4.70 4.91 9.82
CA PRO A 42 -3.32 5.03 9.39
C PRO A 42 -2.95 6.49 9.14
N GLN A 43 -1.74 6.87 9.54
CA GLN A 43 -1.19 8.20 9.30
C GLN A 43 -0.12 8.12 8.20
N TYR A 44 -0.08 9.13 7.34
CA TYR A 44 0.86 9.26 6.25
C TYR A 44 1.61 10.58 6.41
N ASP A 45 2.94 10.49 6.38
CA ASP A 45 3.89 11.59 6.37
C ASP A 45 4.66 11.52 5.05
N GLY A 46 4.47 12.52 4.19
CA GLY A 46 5.05 12.58 2.86
C GLY A 46 6.00 13.75 2.70
N VAL A 47 7.11 13.56 1.99
CA VAL A 47 8.00 14.66 1.62
C VAL A 47 8.35 14.57 0.14
N GLU A 48 8.28 15.69 -0.58
CA GLU A 48 8.72 15.78 -1.96
C GLU A 48 10.15 16.33 -2.03
N TYR A 49 10.95 15.79 -2.96
CA TYR A 49 12.33 16.22 -3.16
C TYR A 49 12.75 16.03 -4.62
N GLN A 50 13.89 16.60 -5.00
CA GLN A 50 14.53 16.30 -6.27
C GLN A 50 15.75 15.41 -6.04
N GLU A 51 15.86 14.37 -6.85
CA GLU A 51 17.00 13.47 -6.87
C GLU A 51 17.51 13.34 -8.31
N GLU A 52 18.69 13.91 -8.56
CA GLU A 52 19.33 13.89 -9.87
C GLU A 52 18.44 14.44 -10.99
N GLY A 53 17.79 15.59 -10.72
CA GLY A 53 16.90 16.28 -11.67
C GLY A 53 15.50 15.66 -11.80
N VAL A 54 15.23 14.54 -11.12
CA VAL A 54 13.92 13.88 -11.12
C VAL A 54 13.17 14.21 -9.83
N ARG A 55 11.91 14.64 -9.95
CA ARG A 55 11.03 14.80 -8.79
C ARG A 55 10.70 13.44 -8.20
N ARG A 56 10.88 13.31 -6.89
CA ARG A 56 10.60 12.14 -6.09
C ARG A 56 9.78 12.55 -4.88
N CYS A 57 9.21 11.56 -4.23
CA CYS A 57 8.65 11.71 -2.90
C CYS A 57 8.96 10.49 -2.06
N ARG A 58 8.96 10.67 -0.74
CA ARG A 58 9.04 9.59 0.24
C ARG A 58 7.82 9.68 1.12
N VAL A 59 7.16 8.57 1.35
CA VAL A 59 5.98 8.48 2.21
C VAL A 59 6.27 7.44 3.29
N ARG A 60 6.13 7.89 4.54
CA ARG A 60 6.08 7.04 5.72
C ARG A 60 4.63 6.88 6.12
N MET A 61 4.16 5.65 6.17
CA MET A 61 2.84 5.32 6.65
C MET A 61 2.97 4.50 7.94
N THR A 62 2.14 4.83 8.92
CA THR A 62 2.07 4.13 10.21
C THR A 62 0.64 3.67 10.49
N ILE A 63 0.46 2.38 10.72
CA ILE A 63 -0.70 1.85 11.43
C ILE A 63 -0.33 1.88 12.92
N PRO A 64 -1.10 2.58 13.77
CA PRO A 64 -0.77 2.74 15.19
C PRO A 64 -0.83 1.41 15.95
N GLN A 65 -0.26 1.40 17.15
CA GLN A 65 -0.35 0.27 18.07
C GLN A 65 -1.81 -0.12 18.32
N HIS A 66 -2.12 -1.42 18.29
CA HIS A 66 -3.48 -1.88 18.55
C HIS A 66 -3.89 -1.58 20.01
N PRO A 67 -5.03 -0.90 20.26
CA PRO A 67 -5.40 -0.37 21.58
C PRO A 67 -5.56 -1.47 22.65
N PHE A 68 -6.06 -2.65 22.25
CA PHE A 68 -6.33 -3.77 23.17
C PHE A 68 -5.33 -4.93 23.07
N ARG A 69 -4.32 -4.83 22.21
CA ARG A 69 -3.40 -5.96 21.92
C ARG A 69 -1.98 -5.44 21.79
N SER A 70 -1.30 -5.28 22.93
CA SER A 70 0.11 -4.85 23.00
C SER A 70 1.08 -5.76 22.22
N GLN A 71 0.67 -6.99 21.95
CA GLN A 71 1.44 -7.96 21.14
C GLN A 71 1.47 -7.58 19.65
N ARG A 72 0.46 -6.85 19.15
CA ARG A 72 0.39 -6.41 17.75
C ARG A 72 1.21 -5.15 17.57
N GLN A 73 2.45 -5.31 17.11
CA GLN A 73 3.34 -4.19 16.86
C GLN A 73 2.74 -3.20 15.85
N PRO A 74 3.07 -1.91 15.92
CA PRO A 74 2.74 -0.95 14.87
C PRO A 74 3.31 -1.43 13.53
N ILE A 75 2.59 -1.13 12.44
CA ILE A 75 3.07 -1.41 11.09
C ILE A 75 3.58 -0.10 10.50
N GLU A 76 4.87 -0.06 10.20
CA GLU A 76 5.50 1.07 9.53
C GLU A 76 5.90 0.67 8.11
N VAL A 77 5.55 1.52 7.16
CA VAL A 77 5.87 1.35 5.73
C VAL A 77 6.56 2.61 5.25
N ASP A 78 7.73 2.45 4.63
CA ASP A 78 8.50 3.55 4.05
C ASP A 78 8.68 3.29 2.55
N MET A 79 8.16 4.19 1.72
CA MET A 79 8.08 4.03 0.28
C MET A 79 8.60 5.27 -0.43
N VAL A 80 9.37 5.07 -1.49
CA VAL A 80 9.80 6.14 -2.40
C VAL A 80 9.01 6.01 -3.70
N GLY A 81 8.50 7.14 -4.19
CA GLY A 81 7.80 7.22 -5.47
C GLY A 81 8.02 8.57 -6.14
N TYR A 82 7.10 8.92 -7.05
CA TYR A 82 7.20 10.13 -7.89
C TYR A 82 6.15 11.18 -7.55
N ARG A 83 4.99 10.75 -7.09
CA ARG A 83 3.86 11.59 -6.69
C ARG A 83 3.35 11.09 -5.35
N LEU A 84 3.04 12.02 -4.45
CA LEU A 84 2.57 11.68 -3.10
C LEU A 84 1.35 10.76 -3.13
N ALA A 85 0.31 11.11 -3.92
CA ALA A 85 -0.92 10.33 -4.03
C ALA A 85 -0.66 8.87 -4.44
N ASP A 86 0.11 8.65 -5.51
CA ASP A 86 0.41 7.30 -6.01
C ASP A 86 1.26 6.49 -5.00
N THR A 87 2.14 7.17 -4.25
CA THR A 87 3.01 6.55 -3.24
C THR A 87 2.23 6.21 -1.97
N ILE A 88 1.26 7.04 -1.59
CA ILE A 88 0.31 6.79 -0.50
C ILE A 88 -0.52 5.53 -0.80
N GLU A 89 -1.09 5.42 -2.00
CA GLU A 89 -1.82 4.21 -2.46
C GLU A 89 -0.95 2.95 -2.35
N THR A 90 0.30 3.06 -2.81
CA THR A 90 1.24 1.92 -2.78
C THR A 90 1.65 1.56 -1.35
N ALA A 91 1.86 2.54 -0.48
CA ALA A 91 2.17 2.33 0.93
C ALA A 91 1.00 1.64 1.66
N ALA A 92 -0.24 2.09 1.39
CA ALA A 92 -1.45 1.47 1.93
C ALA A 92 -1.59 0.01 1.47
N LEU A 93 -1.43 -0.26 0.18
CA LEU A 93 -1.46 -1.63 -0.36
C LEU A 93 -0.40 -2.51 0.30
N LYS A 94 0.83 -2.00 0.44
CA LYS A 94 1.92 -2.72 1.12
C LYS A 94 1.58 -3.01 2.58
N ALA A 95 0.96 -2.07 3.28
CA ALA A 95 0.53 -2.23 4.66
C ALA A 95 -0.56 -3.28 4.81
N ILE A 96 -1.51 -3.35 3.88
CA ILE A 96 -2.52 -4.41 3.87
C ILE A 96 -1.85 -5.78 3.75
N TYR A 97 -0.88 -5.95 2.85
CA TYR A 97 -0.14 -7.21 2.75
C TYR A 97 0.59 -7.57 4.05
N LEU A 98 1.25 -6.60 4.68
CA LEU A 98 1.93 -6.82 5.96
C LEU A 98 0.94 -7.22 7.06
N PHE A 99 -0.20 -6.53 7.15
CA PHE A 99 -1.25 -6.83 8.12
C PHE A 99 -1.81 -8.24 7.95
N CYS A 100 -2.17 -8.63 6.72
CA CYS A 100 -2.67 -9.97 6.43
C CYS A 100 -1.65 -11.06 6.74
N ASN A 101 -0.36 -10.82 6.47
CA ASN A 101 0.71 -11.79 6.76
C ASN A 101 1.03 -11.90 8.25
N GLN A 102 0.87 -10.82 9.03
CA GLN A 102 1.07 -10.85 10.49
C GLN A 102 -0.09 -11.52 11.23
N HIS A 103 -1.29 -11.51 10.66
CA HIS A 103 -2.51 -11.99 11.31
C HIS A 103 -3.35 -12.93 10.42
N PRO A 104 -2.76 -14.02 9.88
CA PRO A 104 -3.40 -14.86 8.86
C PRO A 104 -4.71 -15.50 9.33
N MET A 105 -4.81 -15.84 10.62
CA MET A 105 -6.02 -16.42 11.22
C MET A 105 -7.12 -15.38 11.49
N ASP A 106 -6.75 -14.15 11.82
CA ASP A 106 -7.72 -13.09 12.09
C ASP A 106 -8.37 -12.60 10.79
N VAL A 107 -7.59 -12.54 9.70
CA VAL A 107 -8.09 -12.11 8.38
C VAL A 107 -8.76 -13.23 7.58
N ALA A 108 -8.70 -14.47 8.07
CA ALA A 108 -9.36 -15.60 7.42
C ALA A 108 -10.89 -15.39 7.41
N GLY A 109 -11.50 -15.47 6.22
CA GLY A 109 -12.92 -15.25 6.04
C GLY A 109 -13.37 -13.79 6.14
N GLN A 110 -12.43 -12.84 6.07
CA GLN A 110 -12.71 -11.40 5.99
C GLN A 110 -12.35 -10.87 4.60
N PRO A 111 -13.07 -9.87 4.05
CA PRO A 111 -12.78 -9.32 2.72
C PRO A 111 -11.33 -8.88 2.53
N ILE A 112 -10.68 -8.31 3.55
CA ILE A 112 -9.26 -7.91 3.49
C ILE A 112 -8.31 -9.11 3.30
N GLY A 113 -8.68 -10.28 3.83
CA GLY A 113 -7.94 -11.52 3.70
C GLY A 113 -8.06 -12.13 2.30
N LEU A 114 -8.89 -11.56 1.42
CA LEU A 114 -9.05 -11.91 0.01
C LEU A 114 -8.27 -10.99 -0.94
N LEU A 115 -7.43 -10.10 -0.40
CA LEU A 115 -6.53 -9.29 -1.21
C LEU A 115 -5.37 -10.11 -1.78
N PRO A 116 -4.84 -9.73 -2.96
CA PRO A 116 -4.08 -10.64 -3.82
C PRO A 116 -2.94 -11.39 -3.12
N ALA A 117 -2.90 -12.72 -3.26
CA ALA A 117 -1.73 -13.47 -2.81
C ALA A 117 -0.53 -13.15 -3.71
N ILE A 118 0.62 -12.84 -3.08
CA ILE A 118 1.91 -12.74 -3.78
C ILE A 118 2.26 -14.11 -4.41
N ASP A 119 1.79 -15.22 -3.81
CA ASP A 119 1.91 -16.57 -4.35
C ASP A 119 0.55 -17.29 -4.34
N PRO A 120 -0.06 -17.60 -5.50
CA PRO A 120 -1.30 -18.39 -5.57
C PRO A 120 -1.13 -19.84 -5.08
N SER A 121 0.10 -20.30 -4.86
CA SER A 121 0.44 -21.61 -4.30
C SER A 121 0.52 -21.61 -2.77
N ASP A 122 0.36 -20.46 -2.11
CA ASP A 122 0.39 -20.34 -0.65
C ASP A 122 -0.71 -21.22 -0.01
N PRO A 123 -0.35 -22.23 0.79
CA PRO A 123 -1.33 -23.09 1.47
C PRO A 123 -2.23 -22.30 2.42
N GLU A 124 -1.73 -21.27 3.09
CA GLU A 124 -2.54 -20.44 4.00
C GLU A 124 -3.56 -19.62 3.22
N TRP A 125 -3.19 -19.13 2.04
CA TRP A 125 -4.11 -18.47 1.13
C TRP A 125 -5.25 -19.39 0.67
N ASN A 126 -4.91 -20.61 0.27
CA ASN A 126 -5.93 -21.58 -0.16
C ASN A 126 -6.90 -21.93 0.98
N LEU A 127 -6.42 -21.98 2.23
CA LEU A 127 -7.26 -22.14 3.41
C LEU A 127 -8.18 -20.93 3.63
N ARG A 128 -7.69 -19.70 3.45
CA ARG A 128 -8.50 -18.47 3.56
C ARG A 128 -9.65 -18.45 2.54
N VAL A 129 -9.36 -18.76 1.27
CA VAL A 129 -10.38 -18.81 0.21
C VAL A 129 -11.38 -19.96 0.44
N ALA A 130 -10.91 -21.14 0.82
CA ALA A 130 -11.77 -22.29 1.08
C ALA A 130 -12.73 -22.08 2.26
N LEU A 131 -12.31 -21.32 3.28
CA LEU A 131 -13.17 -20.99 4.42
C LEU A 131 -14.35 -20.09 4.01
N ASP A 132 -14.14 -19.17 3.07
CA ASP A 132 -15.20 -18.34 2.50
C ASP A 132 -16.09 -19.11 1.50
N SER A 133 -15.51 -20.03 0.74
CA SER A 133 -16.23 -20.91 -0.19
C SER A 133 -17.38 -21.66 0.48
N HIS A 134 -17.19 -22.20 1.69
CA HIS A 134 -18.22 -22.97 2.39
C HIS A 134 -19.45 -22.15 2.82
N ARG A 135 -19.36 -20.81 2.80
CA ARG A 135 -20.47 -19.90 3.11
C ARG A 135 -21.24 -19.43 1.88
N LEU A 136 -20.69 -19.66 0.69
CA LEU A 136 -21.22 -19.21 -0.59
C LEU A 136 -21.74 -20.42 -1.40
N GLY A 137 -22.85 -20.25 -2.13
CA GLY A 137 -23.27 -21.28 -3.09
C GLY A 137 -22.20 -21.52 -4.17
N SER A 138 -22.18 -22.71 -4.78
CA SER A 138 -21.12 -23.16 -5.71
C SER A 138 -20.79 -22.19 -6.84
N SER A 139 -21.78 -21.49 -7.41
CA SER A 139 -21.58 -20.50 -8.47
C SER A 139 -20.87 -19.22 -8.00
N MET A 140 -21.12 -18.78 -6.77
CA MET A 140 -20.49 -17.59 -6.20
C MET A 140 -19.05 -17.87 -5.79
N GLU A 141 -18.75 -19.10 -5.35
CA GLU A 141 -17.39 -19.57 -5.09
C GLU A 141 -16.51 -19.53 -6.36
N GLU A 142 -17.00 -20.09 -7.47
CA GLU A 142 -16.25 -20.10 -8.73
C GLU A 142 -15.97 -18.68 -9.24
N THR A 143 -16.97 -17.79 -9.12
CA THR A 143 -16.84 -16.37 -9.46
C THR A 143 -15.80 -15.69 -8.57
N LEU A 144 -15.88 -15.88 -7.25
CA LEU A 144 -14.94 -15.29 -6.29
C LEU A 144 -13.51 -15.74 -6.57
N ARG A 145 -13.31 -17.05 -6.79
CA ARG A 145 -12.01 -17.64 -7.15
C ARG A 145 -11.48 -17.08 -8.47
N GLY A 146 -12.34 -16.89 -9.47
CA GLY A 146 -12.00 -16.28 -10.75
C GLY A 146 -11.56 -14.82 -10.59
N THR A 147 -12.32 -14.02 -9.84
CA THR A 147 -12.01 -12.61 -9.55
C THR A 147 -10.68 -12.49 -8.81
N ILE A 148 -10.45 -13.30 -7.78
CA ILE A 148 -9.18 -13.34 -7.05
C ILE A 148 -8.00 -13.59 -7.99
N ARG A 149 -8.10 -14.60 -8.87
CA ARG A 149 -7.03 -14.91 -9.83
C ARG A 149 -6.76 -13.74 -10.78
N PHE A 150 -7.81 -13.09 -11.27
CA PHE A 150 -7.68 -11.91 -12.11
C PHE A 150 -6.97 -10.78 -11.37
N MET A 151 -7.37 -10.49 -10.13
CA MET A 151 -6.74 -9.48 -9.28
C MET A 151 -5.26 -9.79 -9.01
N ASN A 152 -4.91 -11.06 -8.78
CA ASN A 152 -3.50 -11.48 -8.63
C ASN A 152 -2.69 -11.19 -9.90
N VAL A 153 -3.21 -11.56 -11.08
CA VAL A 153 -2.52 -11.31 -12.36
C VAL A 153 -2.39 -9.80 -12.62
N GLN A 154 -3.43 -9.03 -12.33
CA GLN A 154 -3.40 -7.58 -12.46
C GLN A 154 -2.36 -6.95 -11.54
N HIS A 155 -2.26 -7.40 -10.29
CA HIS A 155 -1.23 -6.94 -9.35
C HIS A 155 0.19 -7.25 -9.87
N HIS A 156 0.42 -8.47 -10.37
CA HIS A 156 1.69 -8.85 -10.98
C HIS A 156 2.05 -7.98 -12.19
N TYR A 157 1.06 -7.68 -13.04
CA TYR A 157 1.26 -6.79 -14.18
C TYR A 157 1.63 -5.37 -13.75
N GLN A 158 0.97 -4.82 -12.71
CA GLN A 158 1.33 -3.52 -12.14
C GLN A 158 2.76 -3.50 -11.59
N LEU A 159 3.20 -4.56 -10.89
CA LEU A 159 4.59 -4.69 -10.42
C LEU A 159 5.59 -4.67 -11.58
N LEU A 160 5.28 -5.33 -12.70
CA LEU A 160 6.11 -5.29 -13.90
C LEU A 160 6.21 -3.89 -14.50
N LEU A 161 5.08 -3.17 -14.61
CA LEU A 161 5.06 -1.78 -15.06
C LEU A 161 5.89 -0.86 -14.14
N CYS A 162 5.75 -1.01 -12.83
CA CYS A 162 6.55 -0.25 -11.85
C CYS A 162 8.05 -0.51 -12.02
N ARG A 163 8.46 -1.77 -12.23
CA ARG A 163 9.88 -2.13 -12.49
C ARG A 163 10.39 -1.50 -13.78
N GLY A 164 9.62 -1.56 -14.86
CA GLY A 164 9.96 -0.93 -16.14
C GLY A 164 10.15 0.58 -16.00
N MET A 165 9.23 1.26 -15.30
CA MET A 165 9.36 2.69 -15.00
C MET A 165 10.60 3.00 -14.17
N GLY A 166 10.92 2.18 -13.16
CA GLY A 166 12.15 2.34 -12.37
C GLY A 166 13.42 2.28 -13.22
N GLN A 167 13.48 1.39 -14.20
CA GLN A 167 14.60 1.30 -15.15
C GLN A 167 14.73 2.56 -16.00
N LEU A 168 13.62 3.05 -16.56
CA LEU A 168 13.62 4.28 -17.37
C LEU A 168 14.09 5.49 -16.56
N THR A 169 13.64 5.62 -15.32
CA THR A 169 14.10 6.71 -14.45
C THR A 169 15.58 6.61 -14.14
N SER A 170 16.11 5.41 -13.87
CA SER A 170 17.55 5.24 -13.65
C SER A 170 18.37 5.69 -14.84
N ILE A 171 17.88 5.46 -16.07
CA ILE A 171 18.54 5.92 -17.30
C ILE A 171 18.54 7.46 -17.36
N VAL A 172 17.39 8.10 -17.11
CA VAL A 172 17.25 9.56 -17.11
C VAL A 172 18.16 10.22 -16.06
N GLN A 173 18.18 9.69 -14.84
CA GLN A 173 19.06 10.17 -13.77
C GLN A 173 20.54 10.03 -14.17
N GLY A 174 20.92 8.93 -14.83
CA GLY A 174 22.26 8.73 -15.39
C GLY A 174 22.64 9.80 -16.42
N HIS A 175 21.75 10.15 -17.34
CA HIS A 175 21.98 11.24 -18.31
C HIS A 175 22.15 12.59 -17.62
N PHE A 176 21.30 12.91 -16.64
CA PHE A 176 21.40 14.17 -15.89
C PHE A 176 22.73 14.28 -15.13
N ARG A 177 23.15 13.20 -14.45
CA ARG A 177 24.44 13.15 -13.75
C ARG A 177 25.62 13.39 -14.69
N ASN A 178 25.58 12.80 -15.88
CA ASN A 178 26.62 12.96 -16.89
C ASN A 178 26.67 14.39 -17.45
N ALA A 179 25.52 14.98 -17.75
CA ALA A 179 25.43 16.37 -18.21
C ALA A 179 25.98 17.35 -17.15
N ASN A 180 25.62 17.15 -15.87
CA ASN A 180 26.06 18.03 -14.80
C ASN A 180 27.58 17.96 -14.57
N ARG A 181 28.18 16.77 -14.72
CA ARG A 181 29.65 16.60 -14.67
C ARG A 181 30.36 17.36 -15.79
N GLN A 182 29.81 17.37 -17.00
CA GLN A 182 30.40 18.10 -18.13
C GLN A 182 30.38 19.62 -17.92
N VAL A 183 29.33 20.14 -17.28
CA VAL A 183 29.23 21.58 -16.93
C VAL A 183 30.23 22.00 -15.85
N THR A 184 30.56 21.11 -14.91
CA THR A 184 31.48 21.43 -13.80
C THR A 184 32.97 21.35 -14.20
N GLN A 185 33.29 20.87 -15.40
CA GLN A 185 34.65 20.74 -15.93
C GLN A 185 35.07 21.88 -16.86
N ILE A 186 34.21 22.90 -17.04
CA ILE A 186 34.45 24.14 -17.78
C ILE A 186 34.66 25.26 -16.77
#